data_AF-A0A2H0DQK0-F1
#
_entry.id   AF-A0A2H0DQK0-F1
#
_cell.length_a   1.000
_cell.length_b   1.000
_cell.length_c   1.000
_cell.angle_alpha   90.00
_cell.angle_beta   90.00
_cell.angle_gamma   90.00
#
_symmetry.space_group_name_H-M   'P 1'
#
loop_
_entity.id
_entity.type
_entity.pdbx_description
1 polymer ?
#
loop_
_entity_poly.entity_id
_entity_poly.type
_entity_poly.pdbx_seq_one_letter_code
_entity_poly.pdbx_strand_id
1 'polypeptide(L)'
;MPKVDILNLILYHTGKADAPEPLNGVSPAHAAERVRRACENQGKSFKEWSDGIIRHCVIPPEHPYRALLKKRKVPQGDPLWLLGAIAYGTHSPWIAFRKIEWDDGKVELPDTLERKWIVKHGTP
;
A
#
# COMPACT_ATOMS: atom_id res chain seq x y z
N MET A 1 2.68 0.26 17.98
CA MET A 1 3.03 0.41 16.55
C MET A 1 2.05 -0.41 15.73
N PRO A 2 1.44 0.16 14.66
CA PRO A 2 0.42 -0.53 13.91
C PRO A 2 0.97 -1.77 13.20
N LYS A 3 0.10 -2.72 12.90
CA LYS A 3 0.38 -3.91 12.09
C LYS A 3 -0.48 -3.88 10.84
N VAL A 4 0.03 -4.46 9.76
CA VAL A 4 -0.65 -4.50 8.46
C VAL A 4 -0.74 -5.93 7.97
N ASP A 5 -1.86 -6.22 7.30
CA ASP A 5 -1.98 -7.37 6.42
C ASP A 5 -2.04 -6.83 4.98
N ILE A 6 -1.10 -7.25 4.14
CA ILE A 6 -1.10 -6.91 2.70
C ILE A 6 -0.88 -8.17 1.85
N LEU A 7 -1.33 -8.10 0.60
CA LEU A 7 -0.90 -9.01 -0.46
C LEU A 7 0.09 -8.27 -1.36
N ASN A 8 1.30 -8.80 -1.47
CA ASN A 8 2.31 -8.31 -2.40
C ASN A 8 2.14 -9.02 -3.74
N LEU A 9 1.71 -8.29 -4.78
CA LEU A 9 1.37 -8.84 -6.09
C LEU A 9 2.53 -8.69 -7.10
N ILE A 10 3.62 -8.02 -6.73
CA ILE A 10 4.71 -7.64 -7.64
C ILE A 10 5.38 -8.85 -8.30
N LEU A 11 5.77 -9.85 -7.50
CA LEU A 11 6.44 -11.05 -8.03
C LEU A 11 5.47 -11.90 -8.87
N TYR A 12 4.21 -11.93 -8.47
CA TYR A 12 3.15 -12.62 -9.22
C TYR A 12 2.93 -11.96 -10.60
N HIS A 13 2.73 -10.65 -10.64
CA HIS A 13 2.53 -9.91 -11.88
C HIS A 13 3.75 -9.93 -12.81
N THR A 14 4.93 -10.26 -12.31
CA THR A 14 6.15 -10.41 -13.12
C THR A 14 6.52 -11.84 -13.46
N GLY A 15 5.68 -12.81 -13.11
CA GLY A 15 5.95 -14.23 -13.36
C GLY A 15 7.15 -14.78 -12.59
N LYS A 16 7.55 -14.10 -11.50
CA LYS A 16 8.62 -14.55 -10.58
C LYS A 16 8.09 -15.39 -9.42
N ALA A 17 6.77 -15.45 -9.25
CA ALA A 17 6.08 -16.30 -8.30
C ALA A 17 4.74 -16.75 -8.86
N ASP A 18 4.29 -17.96 -8.51
CA ASP A 18 3.03 -18.53 -8.99
C ASP A 18 1.80 -18.03 -8.22
N ALA A 19 2.01 -17.33 -7.10
CA ALA A 19 0.96 -16.77 -6.27
C ALA A 19 1.40 -15.45 -5.62
N PRO A 20 0.44 -14.57 -5.26
CA PRO A 20 0.69 -13.42 -4.40
C PRO A 20 1.35 -13.80 -3.07
N GLU A 21 2.25 -12.96 -2.59
CA GLU A 21 2.91 -13.15 -1.30
C GLU A 21 2.10 -12.46 -0.19
N PRO A 22 1.51 -13.20 0.76
CA PRO A 22 0.83 -12.60 1.90
C PRO A 22 1.81 -12.15 2.98
N LEU A 23 1.62 -10.95 3.50
CA LEU A 23 2.36 -10.41 4.64
C LEU A 23 1.34 -10.05 5.71
N ASN A 24 1.23 -10.86 6.76
CA ASN A 24 0.18 -10.72 7.79
C ASN A 24 0.78 -10.34 9.16
N GLY A 25 0.16 -9.39 9.85
CA GLY A 25 0.51 -8.98 11.20
C GLY A 25 1.89 -8.35 11.32
N VAL A 26 2.46 -7.86 10.22
CA VAL A 26 3.82 -7.30 10.18
C VAL A 26 3.79 -5.78 10.40
N SER A 27 4.92 -5.20 10.79
CA SER A 27 5.04 -3.75 10.87
C SER A 27 5.00 -3.13 9.46
N PRO A 28 4.50 -1.88 9.31
CA PRO A 28 4.54 -1.16 8.05
C PRO A 28 5.96 -1.07 7.46
N ALA A 29 6.98 -0.86 8.30
CA ALA A 29 8.38 -0.82 7.87
C ALA A 29 8.82 -2.16 7.26
N HIS A 30 8.47 -3.28 7.89
CA HIS A 30 8.80 -4.60 7.36
C HIS A 30 8.06 -4.87 6.05
N ALA A 31 6.77 -4.55 5.97
CA ALA A 31 6.00 -4.69 4.73
C ALA A 31 6.58 -3.85 3.59
N ALA A 32 6.92 -2.58 3.85
CA ALA A 32 7.54 -1.70 2.87
C ALA A 32 8.89 -2.24 2.37
N GLU A 33 9.71 -2.78 3.28
CA GLU A 33 10.98 -3.43 2.93
C GLU A 33 10.79 -4.66 2.03
N ARG A 34 9.77 -5.49 2.30
CA ARG A 34 9.46 -6.66 1.44
C ARG A 34 8.99 -6.26 0.05
N VAL A 35 8.10 -5.26 -0.01
CA VAL A 35 7.65 -4.67 -1.27
C VAL A 35 8.82 -4.08 -2.05
N ARG A 36 9.71 -3.34 -1.38
CA ARG A 36 10.94 -2.79 -1.98
C ARG A 36 11.79 -3.88 -2.64
N ARG A 37 12.09 -4.97 -1.90
CA ARG A 37 12.89 -6.09 -2.43
C ARG A 37 12.23 -6.75 -3.64
N ALA A 38 10.91 -6.90 -3.63
CA ALA A 38 10.17 -7.47 -4.77
C ALA A 38 10.30 -6.60 -6.04
N CYS A 39 10.40 -5.28 -5.87
CA CYS A 39 10.57 -4.34 -6.99
C CYS A 39 12.00 -4.26 -7.49
N GLU A 40 13.00 -4.36 -6.62
CA GLU A 40 14.41 -4.39 -7.02
C GLU A 40 14.73 -5.61 -7.90
N ASN A 41 14.04 -6.73 -7.66
CA ASN A 41 14.11 -7.92 -8.52
C ASN A 41 13.60 -7.67 -9.96
N GLN A 42 12.99 -6.51 -10.26
CA GLN A 42 12.62 -6.09 -11.62
C GLN A 42 13.70 -5.27 -12.36
N GLY A 43 14.86 -4.99 -11.73
CA GLY A 43 16.03 -4.45 -12.44
C GLY A 43 16.15 -2.92 -12.51
N LYS A 44 15.50 -2.15 -11.63
CA LYS A 44 15.79 -0.71 -11.42
C LYS A 44 16.45 -0.48 -10.05
N SER A 45 17.30 0.54 -9.94
CA SER A 45 17.95 0.87 -8.66
C SER A 45 16.95 1.43 -7.64
N PHE A 46 17.17 1.17 -6.34
CA PHE A 46 16.29 1.60 -5.24
C PHE A 46 15.89 3.08 -5.31
N LYS A 47 16.87 3.94 -5.64
CA LYS A 47 16.69 5.39 -5.71
C LYS A 47 15.70 5.80 -6.79
N GLU A 48 15.78 5.20 -7.98
CA GLU A 48 14.88 5.49 -9.10
C GLU A 48 13.44 5.03 -8.81
N TRP A 49 13.28 3.92 -8.09
CA TRP A 49 11.97 3.40 -7.74
C TRP A 49 11.30 4.23 -6.63
N SER A 50 12.05 4.59 -5.58
CA SER A 50 11.55 5.43 -4.49
C SER A 50 11.20 6.85 -4.95
N ASP A 51 12.09 7.50 -5.73
CA ASP A 51 11.80 8.80 -6.35
C ASP A 51 10.58 8.70 -7.27
N GLY A 52 10.46 7.59 -8.02
CA GLY A 52 9.35 7.34 -8.93
C GLY A 52 7.99 7.21 -8.23
N ILE A 53 7.91 6.44 -7.14
CA ILE A 53 6.64 6.21 -6.43
C ILE A 53 6.17 7.44 -5.70
N ILE A 54 7.09 8.12 -5.00
CA ILE A 54 6.72 9.30 -4.23
C ILE A 54 6.26 10.42 -5.19
N ARG A 55 6.86 10.52 -6.39
CA ARG A 55 6.50 11.54 -7.39
C ARG A 55 5.29 11.16 -8.25
N HIS A 56 5.11 9.88 -8.60
CA HIS A 56 4.13 9.46 -9.59
C HIS A 56 2.97 8.62 -9.03
N CYS A 57 3.13 7.96 -7.88
CA CYS A 57 2.08 7.17 -7.22
C CYS A 57 1.43 7.97 -6.07
N VAL A 58 1.02 9.21 -6.34
CA VAL A 58 0.40 10.06 -5.33
C VAL A 58 -0.99 9.53 -4.99
N ILE A 59 -1.27 9.30 -3.70
CA ILE A 59 -2.62 8.95 -3.24
C ILE A 59 -3.55 10.15 -3.51
N PRO A 60 -4.64 9.98 -4.28
CA PRO A 60 -5.56 11.08 -4.59
C PRO A 60 -6.03 11.81 -3.31
N PRO A 61 -6.10 13.16 -3.31
CA PRO A 61 -6.53 13.96 -2.15
C PRO A 61 -7.82 13.48 -1.47
N GLU A 62 -8.77 13.05 -2.29
CA GLU A 62 -10.11 12.58 -1.93
C GLU A 62 -10.18 11.10 -1.54
N HIS A 63 -9.09 10.34 -1.70
CA HIS A 63 -9.09 8.91 -1.41
C HIS A 63 -9.29 8.66 0.10
N PRO A 64 -10.22 7.78 0.53
CA PRO A 64 -10.53 7.55 1.94
C PRO A 64 -9.33 7.13 2.78
N TYR A 65 -8.38 6.39 2.18
CA TYR A 65 -7.15 5.99 2.85
C TYR A 65 -6.30 7.21 3.26
N ARG A 66 -6.25 8.25 2.42
CA ARG A 66 -5.52 9.49 2.75
C ARG A 66 -6.17 10.20 3.93
N ALA A 67 -7.50 10.25 3.96
CA ALA A 67 -8.25 10.79 5.10
C ALA A 67 -8.01 9.99 6.38
N LEU A 68 -7.93 8.66 6.28
CA LEU A 68 -7.58 7.77 7.39
C LEU A 68 -6.20 8.09 7.97
N LEU A 69 -5.16 8.18 7.12
CA LEU A 69 -3.80 8.50 7.56
C LEU A 69 -3.74 9.86 8.27
N LYS A 70 -4.42 10.88 7.72
CA LYS A 70 -4.52 12.21 8.35
C LYS A 70 -5.23 12.15 9.70
N LYS A 71 -6.36 11.44 9.80
CA LYS A 71 -7.11 11.26 11.05
C LYS A 71 -6.26 10.60 12.14
N ARG A 72 -5.43 9.63 11.75
CA ARG A 72 -4.49 8.90 12.62
C ARG A 72 -3.17 9.66 12.85
N LYS A 73 -3.02 10.86 12.31
CA LYS A 73 -1.81 11.71 12.40
C LYS A 73 -0.54 10.99 11.92
N VAL A 74 -0.66 10.12 10.92
CA VAL A 74 0.47 9.39 10.35
C VAL A 74 1.30 10.36 9.50
N PRO A 75 2.61 10.57 9.78
CA PRO A 75 3.48 11.48 9.02
C PRO A 75 3.65 11.02 7.57
N GLN A 76 3.75 11.95 6.61
CA GLN A 76 3.85 11.60 5.17
C GLN A 76 5.08 10.74 4.82
N GLY A 77 6.14 10.77 5.62
CA GLY A 77 7.32 9.91 5.48
C GLY A 77 7.18 8.51 6.08
N ASP A 78 6.05 8.19 6.71
CA ASP A 78 5.81 6.90 7.33
C ASP A 78 5.64 5.79 6.27
N PRO A 79 6.12 4.56 6.52
CA PRO A 79 5.93 3.44 5.60
C PRO A 79 4.47 3.16 5.19
N LEU A 80 3.48 3.51 6.01
CA LEU A 80 2.06 3.41 5.64
C LEU A 80 1.65 4.33 4.48
N TRP A 81 2.30 5.49 4.35
CA TRP A 81 2.09 6.37 3.19
C TRP A 81 2.67 5.77 1.93
N LEU A 82 3.89 5.21 2.01
CA LEU A 82 4.52 4.52 0.88
C LEU A 82 3.68 3.33 0.42
N LEU A 83 3.29 2.46 1.35
CA LEU A 83 2.41 1.33 1.04
C LEU A 83 1.08 1.81 0.46
N GLY A 84 0.51 2.89 0.99
CA GLY A 84 -0.69 3.52 0.44
C GLY A 84 -0.53 4.03 -0.99
N ALA A 85 0.60 4.66 -1.30
CA ALA A 85 0.95 5.11 -2.64
C ALA A 85 1.04 3.92 -3.60
N ILE A 86 1.67 2.83 -3.16
CA ILE A 86 1.80 1.60 -3.95
C ILE A 86 0.48 0.83 -4.03
N ALA A 87 -0.47 1.01 -3.12
CA ALA A 87 -1.79 0.37 -3.23
C ALA A 87 -2.77 1.20 -4.06
N TYR A 88 -2.79 2.52 -3.89
CA TYR A 88 -3.88 3.40 -4.32
C TYR A 88 -3.43 4.59 -5.17
N GLY A 89 -2.13 4.74 -5.46
CA GLY A 89 -1.64 5.78 -6.35
C GLY A 89 -2.15 5.59 -7.77
N THR A 90 -2.10 6.66 -8.56
CA THR A 90 -2.46 6.62 -9.99
C THR A 90 -1.69 5.50 -10.71
N HIS A 91 -2.41 4.61 -11.41
CA HIS A 91 -1.88 3.39 -12.07
C HIS A 91 -1.39 2.25 -11.16
N SER A 92 -1.91 2.12 -9.94
CA SER A 92 -1.63 0.96 -9.09
C SER A 92 -2.74 -0.09 -9.10
N PRO A 93 -2.39 -1.39 -9.02
CA PRO A 93 -2.44 -2.07 -7.72
C PRO A 93 -1.37 -3.16 -7.57
N TRP A 94 -0.11 -2.76 -7.36
CA TRP A 94 0.99 -3.70 -7.16
C TRP A 94 0.98 -4.39 -5.79
N ILE A 95 0.22 -3.84 -4.83
CA ILE A 95 -0.10 -4.47 -3.56
C ILE A 95 -1.58 -4.24 -3.23
N ALA A 96 -2.18 -5.08 -2.39
CA ALA A 96 -3.52 -4.89 -1.85
C ALA A 96 -3.49 -4.87 -0.31
N PHE A 97 -4.08 -3.87 0.33
CA PHE A 97 -4.27 -3.88 1.78
C PHE A 97 -5.46 -4.74 2.16
N ARG A 98 -5.27 -5.58 3.17
CA ARG A 98 -6.35 -6.36 3.78
C ARG A 98 -6.83 -5.72 5.06
N LYS A 99 -5.92 -5.29 5.95
CA LYS A 99 -6.27 -4.61 7.19
C LYS A 99 -5.11 -3.78 7.73
N ILE A 100 -5.46 -2.83 8.61
CA ILE A 100 -4.53 -2.15 9.52
C ILE A 100 -5.06 -2.35 10.94
N GLU A 101 -4.23 -2.91 11.81
CA GLU A 101 -4.46 -3.01 13.24
C GLU A 101 -3.65 -1.92 13.93
N TRP A 102 -4.32 -1.04 14.65
CA TRP A 102 -3.72 0.11 15.30
C TRP A 102 -3.33 -0.18 16.74
N ASP A 103 -2.55 0.73 17.33
CA ASP A 103 -2.04 0.62 18.70
C ASP A 103 -3.13 0.55 19.78
N ASP A 104 -4.31 1.09 19.47
CA ASP A 104 -5.51 1.05 20.30
C ASP A 104 -6.31 -0.26 20.13
N GLY A 105 -5.79 -1.23 19.38
CA GLY A 105 -6.44 -2.51 19.07
C GLY A 105 -7.53 -2.40 18.00
N LYS A 106 -7.83 -1.20 17.48
CA LYS A 106 -8.84 -1.04 16.44
C LYS A 106 -8.32 -1.61 15.13
N VAL A 107 -9.16 -2.41 14.47
CA VAL A 107 -8.91 -2.90 13.11
C VAL A 107 -9.70 -2.03 12.13
N GLU A 108 -9.01 -1.44 11.16
CA GLU A 108 -9.62 -0.77 10.02
C GLU A 108 -9.34 -1.59 8.76
N LEU A 109 -10.34 -1.74 7.90
CA LEU A 109 -10.27 -2.50 6.65
C LEU A 109 -10.23 -1.52 5.47
N PRO A 110 -9.05 -1.14 4.96
CA PRO A 110 -8.93 -0.19 3.86
C PRO A 110 -9.68 -0.63 2.59
N ASP A 111 -9.62 -1.91 2.21
CA ASP A 111 -10.35 -2.48 1.05
C ASP A 111 -11.87 -2.24 1.15
N THR A 112 -12.45 -2.29 2.35
CA THR A 112 -13.89 -2.02 2.52
C THR A 112 -14.23 -0.54 2.35
N LEU A 113 -13.36 0.37 2.82
CA LEU A 113 -13.51 1.81 2.60
C LEU A 113 -13.34 2.16 1.11
N GLU A 114 -12.42 1.46 0.45
CA GLU A 114 -12.13 1.56 -0.97
C GLU A 114 -13.27 1.05 -1.84
N ARG A 115 -13.80 -0.17 -1.60
CA ARG A 115 -14.97 -0.69 -2.35
C ARG A 115 -16.15 0.26 -2.33
N LYS A 116 -16.43 0.88 -1.17
CA LYS A 116 -17.49 1.89 -1.05
C LYS A 116 -17.18 3.16 -1.85
N TRP A 117 -15.91 3.54 -1.95
CA TRP A 117 -15.47 4.70 -2.73
C TRP A 117 -15.49 4.43 -4.23
N ILE A 118 -15.03 3.26 -4.69
CA ILE A 118 -15.10 2.82 -6.09
C ILE A 118 -16.56 2.72 -6.54
N VAL A 119 -17.46 2.13 -5.74
CA VAL A 119 -18.90 2.09 -6.08
C VAL A 119 -19.52 3.49 -6.19
N LYS A 120 -18.97 4.47 -5.47
CA LYS A 120 -19.51 5.85 -5.42
C LYS A 120 -18.90 6.78 -6.48
N HIS A 121 -17.65 6.54 -6.88
CA HIS A 121 -16.86 7.45 -7.73
C HIS A 121 -16.27 6.79 -8.98
N GLY A 122 -16.31 5.46 -9.06
CA GLY A 122 -16.10 4.73 -10.29
C GLY A 122 -17.31 4.91 -11.19
N THR A 123 -17.16 5.74 -12.21
CA THR A 123 -18.04 5.71 -13.38
C THR A 123 -17.94 4.31 -14.00
N PRO A 124 -19.05 3.69 -14.44
CA PRO A 124 -19.13 2.32 -14.96
C PRO A 124 -18.10 1.96 -16.04
#